data_AF-A0A258ERR0-F1
#
_entry.id   AF-A0A258ERR0-F1
#
_cell.length_a   1.000
_cell.length_b   1.000
_cell.length_c   1.000
_cell.angle_alpha   90.00
_cell.angle_beta   90.00
_cell.angle_gamma   90.00
#
_symmetry.space_group_name_H-M   'P 1'
#
loop_
_entity.id
_entity.type
_entity.pdbx_description
1 polymer ?
#
loop_
_entity_poly.entity_id
_entity_poly.type
_entity_poly.pdbx_seq_one_letter_code
_entity_poly.pdbx_strand_id
1 'polypeptide(L)'
;LLKRGTSQKSQIRFYPGEMIIYKSKKLGYFVTDKIVNLDTEFIYLTENILKPEDILEIDIRNKDPRNRTLGNLTGLFLGAGGLLLSVDVINSLYQTGELSLDSGVAVTSGALLATGLTLATLRYKTFKHEGRNRIQILILTMD
;
A
#
# COMPACT_ATOMS: atom_id res chain seq x y z
N LEU A 1 -10.36 -12.10 -7.00
CA LEU A 1 -10.85 -11.37 -5.80
C LEU A 1 -10.03 -11.77 -4.58
N LEU A 2 -9.51 -10.80 -3.82
CA LEU A 2 -8.94 -11.01 -2.49
C LEU A 2 -9.92 -10.51 -1.44
N LYS A 3 -10.38 -11.39 -0.56
CA LYS A 3 -11.41 -11.09 0.44
C LYS A 3 -10.81 -11.20 1.84
N ARG A 4 -10.81 -10.09 2.59
CA ARG A 4 -10.44 -10.04 4.01
C ARG A 4 -11.70 -10.14 4.87
N GLY A 5 -12.00 -11.32 5.40
CA GLY A 5 -13.17 -11.55 6.25
C GLY A 5 -14.50 -11.40 5.49
N THR A 6 -15.54 -10.90 6.17
CA THR A 6 -16.91 -10.83 5.63
C THR A 6 -17.25 -9.52 4.93
N SER A 7 -16.48 -8.44 5.15
CA SER A 7 -16.78 -7.11 4.60
C SER A 7 -16.50 -7.02 3.10
N GLN A 8 -17.47 -6.54 2.31
CA GLN A 8 -17.26 -6.25 0.89
C GLN A 8 -16.32 -5.07 0.66
N LYS A 9 -16.29 -4.08 1.56
CA LYS A 9 -15.46 -2.87 1.42
C LYS A 9 -13.95 -3.13 1.51
N SER A 10 -13.54 -4.28 2.05
CA SER A 10 -12.13 -4.67 2.18
C SER A 10 -11.61 -5.51 1.01
N GLN A 11 -12.45 -5.72 -0.02
CA GLN A 11 -12.12 -6.57 -1.16
C GLN A 11 -11.14 -5.88 -2.12
N ILE A 12 -10.13 -6.62 -2.56
CA ILE A 12 -9.19 -6.19 -3.58
C ILE A 12 -9.47 -7.01 -4.84
N ARG A 13 -9.73 -6.34 -5.97
CA ARG A 13 -10.12 -7.00 -7.23
C ARG A 13 -8.97 -6.94 -8.21
N PHE A 14 -8.72 -8.06 -8.88
CA PHE A 14 -7.79 -8.15 -10.00
C PHE A 14 -8.58 -8.55 -11.23
N TYR A 15 -8.18 -8.04 -12.39
CA TYR A 15 -8.84 -8.28 -13.67
C TYR A 15 -7.84 -8.82 -14.70
N PRO A 16 -8.32 -9.58 -15.72
CA PRO A 16 -7.51 -9.89 -16.89
C PRO A 16 -6.90 -8.62 -17.49
N GLY A 17 -5.63 -8.71 -17.90
CA GLY A 17 -4.81 -7.61 -18.37
C GLY A 17 -3.94 -6.95 -17.28
N GLU A 18 -4.24 -7.15 -16.00
CA GLU A 18 -3.49 -6.53 -14.91
C GLU A 18 -2.24 -7.33 -14.49
N MET A 19 -1.22 -6.62 -14.02
CA MET A 19 -0.07 -7.24 -13.37
C MET A 19 -0.43 -7.70 -11.96
N ILE A 20 0.07 -8.87 -11.58
CA ILE A 20 -0.02 -9.44 -10.24
C ILE A 20 1.38 -9.81 -9.76
N ILE A 21 1.67 -9.48 -8.50
CA ILE A 21 2.90 -9.90 -7.85
C ILE A 21 2.50 -10.90 -6.76
N TYR A 22 2.93 -12.14 -6.88
CA TYR A 22 2.48 -13.23 -6.00
C TYR A 22 3.63 -14.12 -5.57
N LYS A 23 3.42 -14.81 -4.45
CA LYS A 23 4.28 -15.86 -3.93
C LYS A 23 3.48 -17.16 -3.94
N SER A 24 3.92 -18.16 -4.68
CA SER A 24 3.27 -19.48 -4.71
C SER A 24 3.97 -20.48 -3.79
N LYS A 25 3.26 -21.55 -3.42
CA LYS A 25 3.81 -22.71 -2.69
C LYS A 25 4.99 -23.35 -3.43
N LYS A 26 4.93 -23.39 -4.77
CA LYS A 26 5.94 -24.01 -5.63
C LYS A 26 7.23 -23.21 -5.70
N LEU A 27 7.15 -21.88 -5.81
CA LEU A 27 8.32 -21.02 -6.04
C LEU A 27 8.96 -20.54 -4.73
N GLY A 28 8.15 -20.20 -3.72
CA GLY A 28 8.67 -19.73 -2.44
C GLY A 28 9.25 -18.30 -2.45
N TYR A 29 9.15 -17.55 -3.54
CA TYR A 29 9.51 -16.13 -3.66
C TYR A 29 8.47 -15.35 -4.48
N PHE A 30 8.55 -14.01 -4.48
CA PHE A 30 7.63 -13.15 -5.22
C PHE A 30 8.00 -13.09 -6.70
N VAL A 31 7.02 -13.32 -7.57
CA VAL A 31 7.11 -13.19 -9.03
C VAL A 31 6.09 -12.19 -9.51
N THR A 32 6.44 -11.43 -10.54
CA THR A 32 5.56 -10.48 -11.22
C THR A 32 5.14 -11.09 -12.55
N ASP A 33 3.84 -11.21 -12.78
CA ASP A 33 3.28 -11.78 -14.01
C ASP A 33 1.99 -11.04 -14.38
N LYS A 34 1.51 -11.21 -15.61
CA LYS A 34 0.27 -10.59 -16.11
C LYS A 34 -0.85 -11.62 -16.14
N ILE A 35 -2.00 -11.26 -15.58
CA ILE A 35 -3.21 -12.08 -15.68
C ILE A 35 -3.71 -12.03 -17.12
N VAL A 36 -3.72 -13.18 -17.80
CA VAL A 36 -4.20 -13.31 -19.17
C VAL A 36 -5.68 -13.64 -19.16
N ASN A 37 -6.08 -14.62 -18.35
CA ASN A 37 -7.47 -15.07 -18.26
C ASN A 37 -7.75 -15.74 -16.90
N LEU A 38 -9.03 -15.98 -16.61
CA LEU A 38 -9.52 -16.60 -15.40
C LEU A 38 -10.59 -17.63 -15.77
N ASP A 39 -10.56 -18.83 -15.18
CA ASP A 39 -11.70 -19.75 -15.17
C ASP A 39 -12.19 -20.00 -13.73
N THR A 40 -13.03 -21.01 -13.51
CA THR A 40 -13.58 -21.29 -12.16
C THR A 40 -12.55 -21.80 -11.15
N GLU A 41 -11.42 -22.36 -11.60
CA GLU A 41 -10.44 -23.05 -10.77
C GLU A 41 -9.02 -22.46 -10.87
N PHE A 42 -8.67 -21.87 -12.01
CA PHE A 42 -7.33 -21.47 -12.39
C PHE A 42 -7.25 -20.01 -12.80
N ILE A 43 -6.11 -19.42 -12.45
CA ILE A 43 -5.65 -18.11 -12.88
C ILE A 43 -4.59 -18.38 -13.96
N TYR A 44 -4.88 -17.99 -15.20
CA TYR A 44 -3.94 -18.07 -16.31
C TYR A 44 -3.11 -16.80 -16.35
N LEU A 45 -1.81 -16.96 -16.14
CA LEU A 45 -0.82 -15.91 -16.25
C LEU A 45 -0.04 -16.08 -17.56
N THR A 46 0.89 -15.16 -17.85
CA THR A 46 1.67 -15.23 -19.10
C THR A 46 2.66 -16.39 -19.05
N GLU A 47 3.28 -16.63 -17.90
CA GLU A 47 4.31 -17.65 -17.74
C GLU A 47 3.87 -18.84 -16.86
N ASN A 48 2.69 -18.74 -16.22
CA ASN A 48 2.25 -19.72 -15.23
C ASN A 48 0.73 -19.94 -15.23
N ILE A 49 0.30 -21.07 -14.67
CA ILE A 49 -1.10 -21.36 -14.34
C ILE A 49 -1.15 -21.67 -12.85
N LEU A 50 -2.02 -21.00 -12.12
CA LEU A 50 -2.11 -21.12 -10.66
C LEU A 50 -3.52 -21.43 -10.21
N LYS A 51 -3.66 -22.32 -9.24
CA LYS A 51 -4.88 -22.37 -8.43
C LYS A 51 -4.82 -21.30 -7.33
N PRO A 52 -5.95 -20.68 -6.95
CA PRO A 52 -6.01 -19.74 -5.83
C PRO A 52 -5.40 -20.27 -4.54
N GLU A 53 -5.56 -21.57 -4.26
CA GLU A 53 -5.03 -22.24 -3.07
C GLU A 53 -3.50 -22.41 -3.07
N ASP A 54 -2.84 -22.30 -4.23
CA ASP A 54 -1.38 -22.39 -4.35
C ASP A 54 -0.69 -21.05 -4.11
N ILE A 55 -1.45 -19.96 -4.06
CA ILE A 55 -0.94 -18.63 -3.77
C ILE A 55 -0.86 -18.46 -2.25
N LEU A 56 0.35 -18.22 -1.75
CA LEU A 56 0.62 -17.93 -0.34
C LEU A 56 0.38 -16.46 -0.03
N GLU A 57 0.95 -15.58 -0.84
CA GLU A 57 0.89 -14.14 -0.63
C GLU A 57 0.75 -13.39 -1.95
N ILE A 58 0.07 -12.24 -1.91
CA ILE A 58 -0.01 -11.30 -3.03
C ILE A 58 0.46 -9.93 -2.55
N ASP A 59 1.32 -9.27 -3.31
CA ASP A 59 1.65 -7.87 -3.06
C ASP A 59 0.45 -6.99 -3.39
N ILE A 60 0.06 -6.16 -2.43
CA ILE A 60 -1.09 -5.26 -2.56
C ILE A 60 -0.71 -3.81 -2.34
N ARG A 61 0.59 -3.47 -2.34
CA ARG A 61 1.08 -2.11 -2.06
C ARG A 61 0.41 -1.08 -2.98
N ASN A 62 0.29 -1.41 -4.25
CA ASN A 62 -0.29 -0.55 -5.29
C ASN A 62 -1.76 -0.87 -5.60
N LYS A 63 -2.32 -1.92 -4.99
CA LYS A 63 -3.67 -2.41 -5.29
C LYS A 63 -4.70 -2.10 -4.20
N ASP A 64 -4.27 -2.03 -2.94
CA ASP A 64 -5.16 -1.68 -1.84
C ASP A 64 -5.43 -0.16 -1.81
N PRO A 65 -6.67 0.32 -2.01
CA PRO A 65 -6.97 1.75 -2.04
C PRO A 65 -6.66 2.45 -0.71
N ARG A 66 -6.62 1.72 0.41
CA ARG A 66 -6.24 2.29 1.72
C ARG A 66 -4.79 2.76 1.73
N ASN A 67 -3.91 2.12 0.96
CA ASN A 67 -2.51 2.56 0.84
C ASN A 67 -2.37 3.90 0.16
N ARG A 68 -3.31 4.27 -0.74
CA ARG A 68 -3.35 5.63 -1.31
C ARG A 68 -3.68 6.65 -0.24
N THR A 69 -4.71 6.39 0.58
CA THR A 69 -5.07 7.27 1.70
C THR A 69 -3.92 7.40 2.70
N LEU A 70 -3.32 6.29 3.12
CA LEU A 70 -2.18 6.30 4.04
C LEU A 70 -0.96 7.02 3.45
N GLY A 71 -0.69 6.83 2.16
CA GLY A 71 0.37 7.55 1.44
C GLY A 71 0.14 9.06 1.42
N ASN A 72 -1.09 9.49 1.11
CA ASN A 72 -1.47 10.90 1.10
C ASN A 72 -1.35 11.53 2.49
N LEU A 73 -1.81 10.84 3.55
CA LEU A 73 -1.67 11.32 4.93
C LEU A 73 -0.20 11.41 5.34
N THR A 74 0.59 10.37 5.03
CA THR A 74 2.04 10.39 5.26
C THR A 74 2.68 11.62 4.61
N GLY A 75 2.41 11.85 3.32
CA GLY A 75 2.91 13.02 2.60
C GLY A 75 2.44 14.35 3.20
N LEU A 76 1.19 14.44 3.64
CA LEU A 76 0.65 15.62 4.30
C LEU A 76 1.38 15.95 5.59
N PHE A 77 1.57 14.97 6.49
CA PHE A 77 2.25 15.18 7.77
C PHE A 77 3.74 15.49 7.59
N LEU A 78 4.43 14.74 6.72
CA LEU A 78 5.85 15.00 6.43
C LEU A 78 6.04 16.36 5.75
N GLY A 79 5.18 16.70 4.80
CA GLY A 79 5.20 17.98 4.09
C GLY A 79 4.92 19.15 5.04
N ALA A 80 3.89 19.06 5.88
CA ALA A 80 3.56 20.10 6.85
C ALA A 80 4.69 20.32 7.87
N GLY A 81 5.25 19.24 8.43
CA GLY A 81 6.38 19.33 9.36
C GLY A 81 7.64 19.91 8.69
N GLY A 82 7.95 19.48 7.47
CA GLY A 82 9.08 20.02 6.71
C GLY A 82 8.92 21.49 6.34
N LEU A 83 7.72 21.90 5.92
CA LEU A 83 7.41 23.30 5.60
C LEU A 83 7.52 24.20 6.83
N LEU A 84 6.97 23.78 7.98
CA LEU A 84 7.06 24.55 9.22
C LEU A 84 8.52 24.77 9.66
N LEU A 85 9.36 23.72 9.64
CA LEU A 85 10.80 23.87 9.91
C LEU A 85 11.47 24.81 8.92
N SER A 86 11.15 24.67 7.63
CA SER A 86 11.80 25.47 6.58
C SER A 86 11.46 26.95 6.71
N VAL A 87 10.19 27.28 6.98
CA VAL A 87 9.74 28.67 7.18
C VAL A 87 10.45 29.30 8.37
N ASP A 88 10.57 28.56 9.47
CA ASP A 88 11.19 29.07 10.70
C ASP A 88 12.71 29.26 10.55
N VAL A 89 13.40 28.34 9.89
CA VAL A 89 14.83 28.48 9.54
C VAL A 89 15.08 29.67 8.61
N ILE A 90 14.22 29.86 7.60
CA ILE A 90 14.34 31.01 6.69
C ILE A 90 14.10 32.32 7.44
N ASN A 91 13.07 32.35 8.30
CA ASN A 91 12.73 33.53 9.09
C ASN A 91 13.84 33.88 10.09
N SER A 92 14.44 32.92 10.78
CA SER A 92 15.53 33.17 11.73
C SER A 92 16.76 33.70 11.01
N LEU A 93 17.19 33.08 9.92
CA LEU A 93 18.30 33.59 9.10
C LEU A 93 18.07 35.03 8.62
N TYR A 94 16.85 35.37 8.22
CA TYR A 94 16.55 36.71 7.73
C TYR A 94 16.49 37.76 8.85
N GLN A 95 15.92 37.42 10.01
CA GLN A 95 15.70 38.38 11.10
C GLN A 95 16.89 38.53 12.03
N THR A 96 17.55 37.42 12.38
CA THR A 96 18.62 37.39 13.39
C THR A 96 19.99 37.12 12.78
N GLY A 97 20.07 36.67 11.52
CA GLY A 97 21.33 36.26 10.90
C GLY A 97 21.88 34.93 11.42
N GLU A 98 21.13 34.25 12.30
CA GLU A 98 21.54 33.03 12.96
C GLU A 98 20.52 31.92 12.74
N LEU A 99 21.01 30.68 12.64
CA LEU A 99 20.15 29.50 12.59
C LEU A 99 19.58 29.23 13.98
N SER A 100 18.34 29.66 14.20
CA SER A 100 17.56 29.31 15.38
C SER A 100 16.20 28.73 14.97
N LEU A 101 15.66 27.88 15.84
CA LEU A 101 14.32 27.31 15.70
C LEU A 101 13.49 27.74 16.91
N ASP A 102 12.30 28.27 16.68
CA ASP A 102 11.32 28.48 17.73
C ASP A 102 10.96 27.14 18.37
N SER A 103 10.89 27.14 19.71
CA SER A 103 10.61 25.92 20.46
C SER A 103 9.23 25.33 20.15
N GLY A 104 8.22 26.17 19.89
CA GLY A 104 6.90 25.74 19.46
C GLY A 104 6.94 25.12 18.06
N VAL A 105 7.61 25.78 17.11
CA VAL A 105 7.79 25.25 15.75
C VAL A 105 8.56 23.94 15.75
N ALA A 106 9.63 23.83 16.53
CA ALA A 106 10.44 22.62 16.64
C ALA A 106 9.61 21.45 17.17
N VAL A 107 8.83 21.66 18.23
CA VAL A 107 7.95 20.64 18.82
C VAL A 107 6.85 20.23 17.85
N THR A 108 6.13 21.19 17.26
CA THR A 108 5.03 20.89 16.31
C THR A 108 5.56 20.17 15.08
N SER A 109 6.64 20.66 14.48
CA SER A 109 7.22 20.04 13.29
C SER A 109 7.76 18.65 13.58
N GLY A 110 8.44 18.47 14.71
CA GLY A 110 8.90 17.16 15.17
C GLY A 110 7.75 16.17 15.33
N ALA A 111 6.65 16.59 15.94
CA ALA A 111 5.45 15.77 16.10
C ALA A 111 4.82 15.39 14.74
N LEU A 112 4.71 16.33 13.81
CA LEU A 112 4.19 16.07 12.46
C LEU A 112 5.08 15.09 11.69
N LEU A 113 6.40 15.28 11.71
CA LEU A 113 7.35 14.38 11.06
C LEU A 113 7.28 12.97 11.66
N ALA A 114 7.30 12.85 12.98
CA ALA A 114 7.19 11.58 13.69
C ALA A 114 5.86 10.87 13.35
N THR A 115 4.76 11.62 13.27
CA THR A 115 3.45 11.09 12.87
C THR A 115 3.47 10.56 11.44
N GLY A 116 4.03 11.33 10.50
CA GLY A 116 4.16 10.91 9.10
C GLY A 116 5.01 9.63 8.95
N LEU A 117 6.16 9.57 9.60
CA LEU A 117 7.04 8.39 9.59
C LEU A 117 6.34 7.16 10.19
N THR A 118 5.59 7.34 11.28
CA THR A 118 4.83 6.26 11.90
C THR A 118 3.73 5.75 10.98
N LEU A 119 2.96 6.64 10.34
CA LEU A 119 1.90 6.27 9.39
C LEU A 119 2.44 5.47 8.19
N ALA A 120 3.66 5.77 7.73
CA ALA A 120 4.30 5.03 6.64
C ALA A 120 4.45 3.53 6.94
N THR A 121 4.61 3.15 8.21
CA THR A 121 4.77 1.75 8.64
C THR A 121 3.45 0.97 8.60
N LEU A 122 2.30 1.64 8.69
CA LEU A 122 0.97 1.03 8.74
C LEU A 122 0.43 0.61 7.35
N ARG A 123 1.19 0.89 6.29
CA ARG A 123 0.80 0.53 4.91
C ARG A 123 0.70 -0.97 4.74
N TYR A 124 -0.38 -1.42 4.11
CA TYR A 124 -0.61 -2.83 3.82
C TYR A 124 0.32 -3.29 2.69
N LYS A 125 1.26 -4.20 2.99
CA LYS A 125 2.25 -4.66 2.01
C LYS A 125 1.77 -5.89 1.25
N THR A 126 1.44 -6.95 1.98
CA THR A 126 1.02 -8.22 1.40
C THR A 126 -0.37 -8.64 1.88
N PHE A 127 -1.05 -9.40 1.04
CA PHE A 127 -2.25 -10.15 1.38
C PHE A 127 -1.83 -11.61 1.52
N LYS A 128 -1.91 -12.15 2.74
CA LYS A 128 -1.63 -13.55 3.03
C LYS A 128 -2.89 -14.39 2.90
N HIS A 129 -2.80 -15.50 2.17
CA HIS A 129 -3.90 -16.45 2.01
C HIS A 129 -3.95 -17.42 3.20
N GLU A 130 -4.39 -16.92 4.35
CA GLU A 130 -4.46 -17.69 5.60
C GLU A 130 -5.68 -17.29 6.45
N GLY A 131 -6.17 -18.23 7.26
CA GLY A 131 -7.29 -18.02 8.17
C GLY A 131 -8.55 -17.49 7.46
N ARG A 132 -8.93 -16.24 7.77
CA ARG A 132 -10.13 -15.56 7.23
C ARG A 132 -9.88 -14.84 5.89
N ASN A 133 -8.65 -14.86 5.38
CA ASN A 133 -8.29 -14.23 4.12
C ASN A 133 -8.36 -15.23 2.98
N ARG A 134 -9.27 -15.01 2.03
CA ARG A 134 -9.50 -15.95 0.92
C ARG A 134 -9.27 -15.29 -0.43
N ILE A 135 -8.68 -16.05 -1.34
CA ILE A 135 -8.58 -15.71 -2.76
C ILE A 135 -9.71 -16.46 -3.47
N GLN A 136 -10.47 -15.74 -4.29
CA GLN A 136 -11.63 -16.29 -5.01
C GLN A 136 -11.61 -15.78 -6.44
N ILE A 137 -11.96 -16.64 -7.39
CA ILE A 137 -12.23 -16.23 -8.76
C ILE A 137 -13.72 -15.93 -8.88
N LEU A 138 -14.05 -14.84 -9.58
CA LEU A 138 -15.42 -14.44 -9.83
C LEU A 138 -15.56 -14.21 -11.33
N ILE A 139 -16.49 -14.93 -11.95
CA ILE A 139 -16.89 -14.70 -13.33
C ILE A 139 -18.07 -13.73 -13.29
N LEU A 140 -17.90 -12.55 -13.87
CA LEU A 140 -18.97 -11.57 -14.02
C LEU A 140 -19.59 -11.78 -15.40
N THR A 141 -20.78 -12.39 -15.44
CA THR A 141 -21.62 -12.36 -16.64
C THR A 141 -22.24 -10.97 -16.72
N MET A 142 -22.08 -10.29 -17.85
CA MET A 142 -22.86 -9.08 -18.15
C MET A 142 -24.10 -9.54 -18.90
N ASP A 143 -25.25 -9.43 -18.25
CA ASP A 143 -26.58 -9.54 -18.89
C ASP A 143 -26.97 -8.20 -19.52
#